data_AF-A0A3B7PVG2-F1
#
_entry.id   AF-A0A3B7PVG2-F1
#
_cell.length_a   1.000
_cell.length_b   1.000
_cell.length_c   1.000
_cell.angle_alpha   90.00
_cell.angle_beta   90.00
_cell.angle_gamma   90.00
#
_symmetry.space_group_name_H-M   'P 1'
#
loop_
_entity.id
_entity.type
_entity.pdbx_description
1 polymer ?
#
loop_
_entity_poly.entity_id
_entity_poly.type
_entity_poly.pdbx_seq_one_letter_code
_entity_poly.pdbx_strand_id
1 'polypeptide(L)'
;MHIKVEKKLNELRQSYNFIQNQIDIDSFDLSDDYKKINLAYYCIVGQIVESIDALIKNGRFVCVAALTRTMLELYIKSFYVEFIEKSTNTNVSDLIEGVKPFPDFAKMAKTLDAFQTEDSKNFGETFGQFTQKHLGSYSKLSLFTHGKGELIKAYFNKPKTGFSTDTKVELLQNINFYYTTLSLLLFHVQGNQKVVQQILLHIIQSEDFQNEISA
;
A
#
# COMPACT_ATOMS: atom_id res chain seq x y z
N MET A 1 -10.11 5.39 -22.77
CA MET A 1 -9.05 5.03 -21.79
C MET A 1 -7.97 4.26 -22.51
N HIS A 2 -6.69 4.47 -22.18
CA HIS A 2 -5.57 3.82 -22.87
C HIS A 2 -5.50 2.32 -22.51
N ILE A 3 -5.19 1.44 -23.48
CA ILE A 3 -5.21 -0.03 -23.32
C ILE A 3 -4.38 -0.48 -22.11
N LYS A 4 -3.16 0.06 -21.96
CA LYS A 4 -2.28 -0.24 -20.82
C LYS A 4 -2.90 0.07 -19.45
N VAL A 5 -3.65 1.17 -19.34
CA VAL A 5 -4.30 1.58 -18.08
C VAL A 5 -5.47 0.65 -17.77
N GLU A 6 -6.27 0.29 -18.77
CA GLU A 6 -7.39 -0.64 -18.56
C GLU A 6 -6.89 -2.04 -18.19
N LYS A 7 -5.79 -2.50 -18.78
CA LYS A 7 -5.15 -3.77 -18.40
C LYS A 7 -4.80 -3.78 -16.91
N LYS A 8 -4.09 -2.76 -16.43
CA LYS A 8 -3.69 -2.65 -15.02
C LYS A 8 -4.86 -2.47 -14.06
N LEU A 9 -5.91 -1.78 -14.50
CA LEU A 9 -7.14 -1.67 -13.73
C LEU A 9 -7.86 -3.02 -13.60
N ASN A 10 -7.87 -3.84 -14.66
CA ASN A 10 -8.41 -5.18 -14.62
C ASN A 10 -7.63 -6.12 -13.68
N GLU A 11 -6.31 -6.05 -13.70
CA GLU A 11 -5.46 -6.80 -12.75
C GLU A 11 -5.79 -6.42 -11.30
N LEU A 12 -5.88 -5.12 -11.00
CA LEU A 12 -6.30 -4.65 -9.66
C LEU A 12 -7.70 -5.19 -9.28
N ARG A 13 -8.68 -5.16 -10.20
CA ARG A 13 -10.03 -5.70 -9.95
C ARG A 13 -9.98 -7.21 -9.66
N GLN A 14 -9.16 -7.96 -10.38
CA GLN A 14 -9.00 -9.40 -10.18
C GLN A 14 -8.40 -9.70 -8.80
N SER A 15 -7.31 -9.03 -8.43
CA SER A 15 -6.69 -9.20 -7.11
C SER A 15 -7.63 -8.76 -5.99
N TYR A 16 -8.36 -7.66 -6.17
CA TYR A 16 -9.38 -7.20 -5.23
C TYR A 16 -10.43 -8.29 -4.96
N ASN A 17 -11.10 -8.75 -6.01
CA ASN A 17 -12.16 -9.75 -5.90
C ASN A 17 -11.65 -11.07 -5.33
N PHE A 18 -10.47 -11.53 -5.76
CA PHE A 18 -9.87 -12.76 -5.24
C PHE A 18 -9.65 -12.68 -3.73
N ILE A 19 -9.06 -11.58 -3.24
CA ILE A 19 -8.78 -11.37 -1.82
C ILE A 19 -10.06 -11.19 -1.02
N GLN A 20 -11.02 -10.38 -1.49
CA GLN A 20 -12.28 -10.15 -0.78
C GLN A 20 -13.06 -11.46 -0.57
N ASN A 21 -13.00 -12.38 -1.53
CA ASN A 21 -13.61 -13.71 -1.39
C ASN A 21 -12.96 -14.58 -0.31
N GLN A 22 -11.77 -14.22 0.20
CA GLN A 22 -11.12 -14.89 1.33
C GLN A 22 -11.44 -14.25 2.68
N ILE A 23 -12.07 -13.07 2.70
CA ILE A 23 -12.30 -12.31 3.92
C ILE A 23 -13.59 -12.76 4.58
N ASP A 24 -13.45 -13.22 5.81
CA ASP A 24 -14.54 -13.47 6.75
C ASP A 24 -14.18 -12.75 8.05
N ILE A 25 -14.63 -11.50 8.18
CA ILE A 25 -14.30 -10.63 9.33
C ILE A 25 -14.79 -11.25 10.63
N ASP A 26 -15.93 -11.95 10.61
CA ASP A 26 -16.53 -12.57 11.79
C ASP A 26 -15.69 -13.75 12.30
N SER A 27 -14.82 -14.32 11.44
CA SER A 27 -13.87 -15.36 11.82
C SER A 27 -12.58 -14.85 12.47
N PHE A 28 -12.33 -13.54 12.44
CA PHE A 28 -11.06 -12.99 12.92
C PHE A 28 -11.02 -12.88 14.43
N ASP A 29 -9.87 -13.23 15.02
CA ASP A 29 -9.61 -13.03 16.44
C ASP A 29 -9.22 -11.57 16.67
N LEU A 30 -10.15 -10.82 17.24
CA LEU A 30 -9.99 -9.40 17.57
C LEU A 30 -9.84 -9.20 19.09
N SER A 31 -9.26 -10.16 19.82
CA SER A 31 -8.89 -9.95 21.23
C SER A 31 -7.66 -9.06 21.40
N ASP A 32 -6.74 -9.08 20.43
CA ASP A 32 -5.50 -8.30 20.38
C ASP A 32 -5.70 -6.96 19.65
N ASP A 33 -5.35 -5.85 20.31
CA ASP A 33 -5.47 -4.50 19.74
C ASP A 33 -4.58 -4.28 18.50
N TYR A 34 -3.44 -4.97 18.39
CA TYR A 34 -2.59 -4.94 17.20
C TYR A 34 -3.28 -5.57 15.99
N LYS A 35 -4.08 -6.62 16.20
CA LYS A 35 -4.89 -7.24 15.14
C LYS A 35 -6.01 -6.29 14.71
N LYS A 36 -6.66 -5.60 15.65
CA LYS A 36 -7.73 -4.61 15.37
C LYS A 36 -7.24 -3.44 14.54
N ILE A 37 -6.11 -2.82 14.90
CA ILE A 37 -5.59 -1.66 14.16
C ILE A 37 -5.11 -2.05 12.76
N ASN A 38 -4.50 -3.23 12.59
CA ASN A 38 -4.16 -3.75 11.26
C ASN A 38 -5.41 -3.99 10.41
N LEU A 39 -6.48 -4.56 10.98
CA LEU A 39 -7.77 -4.69 10.29
C LEU A 39 -8.34 -3.32 9.91
N ALA A 40 -8.28 -2.32 10.80
CA ALA A 40 -8.78 -0.98 10.51
C ALA A 40 -8.04 -0.33 9.34
N TYR A 41 -6.71 -0.39 9.34
CA TYR A 41 -5.90 0.11 8.21
C TYR A 41 -6.22 -0.62 6.92
N TYR A 42 -6.35 -1.95 6.98
CA TYR A 42 -6.77 -2.76 5.84
C TYR A 42 -8.13 -2.33 5.27
N CYS A 43 -9.15 -2.18 6.13
CA CYS A 43 -10.50 -1.79 5.71
C CYS A 43 -10.51 -0.41 5.04
N ILE A 44 -9.77 0.56 5.57
CA ILE A 44 -9.62 1.88 4.94
C ILE A 44 -9.02 1.74 3.54
N VAL A 45 -7.96 0.93 3.40
CA VAL A 45 -7.33 0.68 2.10
C VAL A 45 -8.26 -0.06 1.14
N GLY A 46 -9.05 -1.02 1.61
CA GLY A 46 -10.07 -1.71 0.83
C GLY A 46 -11.10 -0.74 0.23
N GLN A 47 -11.66 0.15 1.05
CA GLN A 47 -12.60 1.19 0.59
C GLN A 47 -11.97 2.15 -0.44
N ILE A 48 -10.68 2.45 -0.29
CA ILE A 48 -9.95 3.23 -1.28
C ILE A 48 -9.91 2.47 -2.62
N VAL A 49 -9.55 1.18 -2.61
CA VAL A 49 -9.47 0.34 -3.82
C VAL A 49 -10.82 0.26 -4.54
N GLU A 50 -11.92 0.07 -3.79
CA GLU A 50 -13.29 0.08 -4.34
C GLU A 50 -13.60 1.37 -5.10
N SER A 51 -13.07 2.50 -4.62
CA SER A 51 -13.32 3.82 -5.19
C SER A 51 -12.48 4.12 -6.43
N ILE A 52 -11.34 3.43 -6.65
CA ILE A 52 -10.37 3.73 -7.72
C ILE A 52 -11.02 3.64 -9.10
N ASP A 53 -11.86 2.63 -9.33
CA ASP A 53 -12.49 2.39 -10.62
C ASP A 53 -13.33 3.59 -11.10
N ALA A 54 -14.20 4.07 -10.22
CA ALA A 54 -15.06 5.22 -10.48
C ALA A 54 -14.23 6.50 -10.72
N LEU A 55 -13.16 6.71 -9.94
CA LEU A 55 -12.28 7.86 -10.10
C LEU A 55 -11.58 7.84 -11.46
N ILE A 56 -11.08 6.67 -11.89
CA ILE A 56 -10.39 6.53 -13.18
C ILE A 56 -11.35 6.72 -14.36
N LYS A 57 -12.54 6.12 -14.30
CA LYS A 57 -13.59 6.30 -15.33
C LYS A 57 -13.97 7.77 -15.52
N ASN A 58 -13.94 8.55 -14.44
CA ASN A 58 -14.20 9.99 -14.45
C ASN A 58 -12.94 10.86 -14.67
N GLY A 59 -11.80 10.26 -15.00
CA GLY A 59 -10.55 10.97 -15.27
C GLY A 59 -9.92 11.66 -14.06
N ARG A 60 -10.32 11.30 -12.83
CA ARG A 60 -9.89 11.92 -11.56
C ARG A 60 -8.58 11.34 -11.02
N PHE A 61 -7.55 11.25 -11.87
CA PHE A 61 -6.25 10.67 -11.48
C PHE A 61 -5.50 11.45 -10.38
N VAL A 62 -5.81 12.74 -10.22
CA VAL A 62 -5.33 13.54 -9.09
C VAL A 62 -5.81 12.97 -7.76
N CYS A 63 -7.10 12.62 -7.68
CA CYS A 63 -7.68 11.98 -6.50
C CYS A 63 -7.07 10.59 -6.28
N VAL A 64 -6.90 9.82 -7.37
CA VAL A 64 -6.21 8.51 -7.31
C VAL A 64 -4.82 8.66 -6.70
N ALA A 65 -4.00 9.60 -7.16
CA ALA A 65 -2.65 9.82 -6.63
C ALA A 65 -2.65 10.20 -5.13
N ALA A 66 -3.59 11.07 -4.71
CA ALA A 66 -3.72 11.45 -3.30
C ALA A 66 -4.13 10.24 -2.42
N LEU A 67 -5.02 9.40 -2.91
CA LEU A 67 -5.42 8.17 -2.24
C LEU A 67 -4.29 7.13 -2.22
N THR A 68 -3.53 6.97 -3.31
CA THR A 68 -2.33 6.11 -3.34
C THR A 68 -1.30 6.53 -2.29
N ARG A 69 -1.11 7.84 -2.08
CA ARG A 69 -0.25 8.33 -0.99
C ARG A 69 -0.77 7.89 0.38
N THR A 70 -2.07 8.01 0.60
CA THR A 70 -2.72 7.61 1.85
C THR A 70 -2.53 6.11 2.08
N MET A 71 -2.74 5.28 1.04
CA MET A 71 -2.48 3.85 1.08
C MET A 71 -1.03 3.53 1.44
N LEU A 72 -0.05 4.23 0.86
CA LEU A 72 1.37 4.03 1.18
C LEU A 72 1.68 4.35 2.64
N GLU A 73 1.08 5.40 3.20
CA GLU A 73 1.28 5.74 4.62
C GLU A 73 0.66 4.69 5.55
N LEU A 74 -0.55 4.23 5.25
CA LEU A 74 -1.21 3.15 6.00
C LEU A 74 -0.47 1.83 5.85
N TYR A 75 0.06 1.54 4.65
CA TYR A 75 0.93 0.40 4.38
C TYR A 75 2.13 0.40 5.33
N ILE A 76 2.93 1.47 5.36
CA ILE A 76 4.09 1.55 6.26
C ILE A 76 3.66 1.45 7.73
N LYS A 77 2.60 2.16 8.14
CA LYS A 77 2.13 2.13 9.52
C LYS A 77 1.67 0.73 9.96
N SER A 78 1.03 -0.03 9.08
CA SER A 78 0.58 -1.40 9.40
C SER A 78 1.77 -2.30 9.74
N PHE A 79 2.81 -2.30 8.89
CA PHE A 79 4.05 -3.04 9.16
C PHE A 79 4.78 -2.51 10.40
N TYR A 80 4.87 -1.19 10.56
CA TYR A 80 5.55 -0.57 11.70
C TYR A 80 4.88 -0.93 13.02
N VAL A 81 3.55 -0.93 13.05
CA VAL A 81 2.78 -1.32 14.23
C VAL A 81 3.03 -2.79 14.59
N GLU A 82 2.95 -3.70 13.61
CA GLU A 82 3.11 -5.13 13.86
C GLU A 82 4.53 -5.53 14.26
N PHE A 83 5.56 -5.00 13.61
CA PHE A 83 6.94 -5.48 13.80
C PHE A 83 7.75 -4.63 14.81
N ILE A 84 7.46 -3.33 14.91
CA ILE A 84 8.24 -2.40 15.76
C ILE A 84 7.47 -2.04 17.04
N GLU A 85 6.23 -1.57 16.91
CA GLU A 85 5.48 -1.12 18.10
C GLU A 85 5.10 -2.30 19.01
N LYS A 86 4.69 -3.41 18.40
CA LYS A 86 4.34 -4.64 19.12
C LYS A 86 5.51 -5.23 19.91
N SER A 87 6.71 -5.24 19.33
CA SER A 87 7.90 -5.75 20.01
C SER A 87 8.33 -4.89 21.20
N THR A 88 7.87 -3.65 21.26
CA THR A 88 8.06 -2.74 22.41
C THR A 88 6.86 -2.67 23.36
N ASN A 89 5.81 -3.47 23.10
CA ASN A 89 4.56 -3.52 23.85
C ASN A 89 3.91 -2.14 24.03
N THR A 90 3.95 -1.33 22.96
CA THR A 90 3.31 -0.01 22.94
C THR A 90 1.79 -0.14 23.11
N ASN A 91 1.15 0.81 23.78
CA ASN A 91 -0.30 0.85 23.84
C ASN A 91 -0.86 1.35 22.50
N VAL A 92 -1.69 0.56 21.83
CA VAL A 92 -2.29 0.90 20.54
C VAL A 92 -3.19 2.13 20.63
N SER A 93 -3.90 2.32 21.75
CA SER A 93 -4.75 3.50 21.95
C SER A 93 -3.94 4.80 21.92
N ASP A 94 -2.74 4.83 22.50
CA ASP A 94 -1.86 6.00 22.48
C ASP A 94 -1.47 6.41 21.05
N LEU A 95 -1.32 5.44 20.15
CA LEU A 95 -1.04 5.69 18.72
C LEU A 95 -2.26 6.25 17.99
N ILE A 96 -3.46 5.72 18.28
CA ILE A 96 -4.73 6.15 17.66
C ILE A 96 -5.10 7.56 18.11
N GLU A 97 -4.95 7.84 19.40
CA GLU A 97 -5.28 9.15 20.00
C GLU A 97 -4.20 10.20 19.75
N GLY A 98 -3.05 9.80 19.19
CA GLY A 98 -1.95 10.71 18.89
C GLY A 98 -1.16 11.16 20.13
N VAL A 99 -1.38 10.52 21.28
CA VAL A 99 -0.57 10.70 22.50
C VAL A 99 0.88 10.31 22.22
N LYS A 100 1.08 9.20 21.48
CA LYS A 100 2.36 8.79 20.93
C LYS A 100 2.33 9.01 19.41
N PRO A 101 3.09 9.98 18.87
CA PRO A 101 3.15 10.17 17.43
C PRO A 101 3.99 9.08 16.77
N PHE A 102 3.57 8.63 15.58
CA PHE A 102 4.44 7.86 14.70
C PHE A 102 5.69 8.69 14.33
N PRO A 103 6.86 8.07 14.17
CA PRO A 103 8.00 8.72 13.53
C PRO A 103 7.64 9.20 12.12
N ASP A 104 8.45 10.10 11.57
CA ASP A 104 8.30 10.46 10.17
C ASP A 104 8.47 9.24 9.25
N PHE A 105 7.84 9.31 8.07
CA PHE A 105 7.77 8.20 7.11
C PHE A 105 9.14 7.60 6.78
N ALA A 106 10.16 8.45 6.58
CA ALA A 106 11.49 8.00 6.21
C ALA A 106 12.17 7.25 7.36
N LYS A 107 11.98 7.70 8.60
CA LYS A 107 12.43 6.96 9.79
C LYS A 107 11.72 5.62 9.91
N MET A 108 10.38 5.58 9.77
CA MET A 108 9.64 4.31 9.83
C MET A 108 10.15 3.31 8.79
N ALA A 109 10.30 3.73 7.54
CA ALA A 109 10.81 2.88 6.46
C ALA A 109 12.22 2.34 6.77
N LYS A 110 13.14 3.22 7.21
CA LYS A 110 14.50 2.80 7.58
C LYS A 110 14.53 1.82 8.76
N THR A 111 13.69 2.06 9.77
CA THR A 111 13.58 1.16 10.92
C THR A 111 13.04 -0.21 10.50
N LEU A 112 12.07 -0.26 9.60
CA LEU A 112 11.54 -1.51 9.06
C LEU A 112 12.59 -2.28 8.26
N ASP A 113 13.34 -1.64 7.37
CA ASP A 113 14.42 -2.31 6.62
C ASP A 113 15.51 -2.89 7.55
N ALA A 114 15.78 -2.20 8.66
CA ALA A 114 16.75 -2.64 9.66
C ALA A 114 16.21 -3.73 10.61
N PHE A 115 14.90 -4.02 10.58
CA PHE A 115 14.29 -5.02 11.45
C PHE A 115 14.73 -6.43 11.05
N GLN A 116 15.11 -7.23 12.05
CA GLN A 116 15.45 -8.63 11.91
C GLN A 116 14.43 -9.47 12.66
N THR A 117 13.82 -10.41 11.94
CA THR A 117 12.98 -11.46 12.53
C THR A 117 13.81 -12.41 13.38
N GLU A 118 13.15 -13.24 14.20
CA GLU A 118 13.80 -14.25 15.03
C GLU A 118 14.66 -15.24 14.21
N ASP A 119 14.26 -15.52 12.97
CA ASP A 119 15.01 -16.35 12.00
C ASP A 119 16.17 -15.60 11.31
N SER A 120 16.56 -14.41 11.80
CA SER A 120 17.56 -13.52 11.20
C SER A 120 17.25 -13.06 9.76
N LYS A 121 16.01 -13.21 9.30
CA LYS A 121 15.54 -12.63 8.04
C LYS A 121 15.21 -11.16 8.25
N ASN A 122 15.54 -10.31 7.28
CA ASN A 122 15.17 -8.90 7.27
C ASN A 122 14.24 -8.60 6.08
N PHE A 123 13.68 -7.39 6.06
CA PHE A 123 12.87 -6.92 4.94
C PHE A 123 13.73 -6.41 3.75
N GLY A 124 15.06 -6.49 3.82
CA GLY A 124 15.96 -5.94 2.79
C GLY A 124 15.78 -4.43 2.63
N GLU A 125 15.90 -3.92 1.40
CA GLU A 125 15.62 -2.52 1.03
C GLU A 125 14.14 -2.30 0.60
N THR A 126 13.23 -3.18 1.02
CA THR A 126 11.81 -3.20 0.58
C THR A 126 11.07 -1.92 0.93
N PHE A 127 11.36 -1.28 2.06
CA PHE A 127 10.73 -0.03 2.46
C PHE A 127 11.58 1.19 2.07
N GLY A 128 12.90 1.02 2.04
CA GLY A 128 13.89 2.03 1.67
C GLY A 128 13.70 2.54 0.23
N GLN A 129 13.22 1.70 -0.69
CA GLN A 129 12.86 2.12 -2.06
C GLN A 129 11.80 3.23 -2.11
N PHE A 130 10.96 3.36 -1.06
CA PHE A 130 9.96 4.44 -0.97
C PHE A 130 10.56 5.76 -0.46
N THR A 131 11.81 5.77 0.03
CA THR A 131 12.50 6.97 0.53
C THR A 131 13.33 7.66 -0.56
N GLN A 132 13.60 8.96 -0.41
CA GLN A 132 14.09 9.88 -1.46
C GLN A 132 15.39 9.49 -2.19
N LYS A 133 16.15 8.48 -1.75
CA LYS A 133 17.38 8.04 -2.44
C LYS A 133 17.13 7.26 -3.74
N HIS A 134 15.92 6.77 -4.00
CA HIS A 134 15.62 5.96 -5.21
C HIS A 134 14.36 6.38 -5.98
N LEU A 135 14.10 7.70 -6.14
CA LEU A 135 12.93 8.19 -6.90
C LEU A 135 11.58 7.63 -6.39
N GLY A 136 11.52 7.26 -5.11
CA GLY A 136 10.44 6.48 -4.51
C GLY A 136 9.08 7.17 -4.56
N SER A 137 8.04 6.38 -4.83
CA SER A 137 6.63 6.78 -4.98
C SER A 137 6.18 7.84 -3.97
N TYR A 138 6.69 7.81 -2.73
CA TYR A 138 6.44 8.83 -1.73
C TYR A 138 6.78 10.25 -2.19
N SER A 139 7.97 10.52 -2.76
CA SER A 139 8.35 11.88 -3.17
C SER A 139 7.51 12.37 -4.36
N LYS A 140 7.27 11.49 -5.34
CA LYS A 140 6.43 11.79 -6.51
C LYS A 140 4.98 12.13 -6.12
N LEU A 141 4.41 11.37 -5.17
CA LEU A 141 3.04 11.58 -4.67
C LEU A 141 2.95 12.72 -3.65
N SER A 142 4.01 12.92 -2.86
CA SER A 142 4.03 13.91 -1.78
C SER A 142 4.16 15.34 -2.26
N LEU A 143 4.88 15.56 -3.35
CA LEU A 143 5.03 16.90 -3.92
C LEU A 143 3.66 17.50 -4.27
N PHE A 144 2.78 16.69 -4.88
CA PHE A 144 1.42 17.10 -5.21
C PHE A 144 0.59 17.51 -3.99
N THR A 145 0.53 16.66 -2.96
CA THR A 145 -0.28 16.93 -1.76
C THR A 145 0.27 18.07 -0.89
N HIS A 146 1.55 18.43 -1.05
CA HIS A 146 2.16 19.58 -0.37
C HIS A 146 2.16 20.86 -1.23
N GLY A 147 1.43 20.88 -2.35
CA GLY A 147 1.27 22.09 -3.17
C GLY A 147 2.54 22.56 -3.88
N LYS A 148 3.50 21.67 -4.16
CA LYS A 148 4.78 22.01 -4.80
C LYS A 148 5.21 20.95 -5.82
N GLY A 149 6.26 21.25 -6.61
CA GLY A 149 6.87 20.28 -7.53
C GLY A 149 6.22 20.19 -8.91
N GLU A 150 6.62 19.17 -9.68
CA GLU A 150 6.39 19.10 -11.14
C GLU A 150 4.91 19.08 -11.53
N LEU A 151 4.05 18.44 -10.74
CA LEU A 151 2.62 18.39 -11.06
C LEU A 151 1.94 19.76 -10.88
N ILE A 152 2.27 20.51 -9.83
CA ILE A 152 1.76 21.87 -9.62
C ILE A 152 2.31 22.81 -10.70
N LYS A 153 3.59 22.71 -11.05
CA LYS A 153 4.16 23.46 -12.19
C LYS A 153 3.44 23.13 -13.50
N ALA A 154 3.11 21.86 -13.75
CA ALA A 154 2.40 21.43 -14.94
C ALA A 154 0.98 22.02 -15.01
N TYR A 155 0.22 21.99 -13.91
CA TYR A 155 -1.10 22.62 -13.85
C TYR A 155 -1.05 24.15 -13.94
N PHE A 156 -0.04 24.78 -13.31
CA PHE A 156 0.19 26.22 -13.39
C PHE A 156 0.43 26.67 -14.84
N ASN A 157 1.28 25.96 -15.58
CA ASN A 157 1.59 26.29 -16.97
C ASN A 157 0.48 25.88 -17.94
N LYS A 158 -0.25 24.80 -17.64
CA LYS A 158 -1.28 24.22 -18.50
C LYS A 158 -2.38 23.59 -17.61
N PRO A 159 -3.49 24.29 -17.36
CA PRO A 159 -4.56 23.84 -16.45
C PRO A 159 -5.26 22.53 -16.86
N LYS A 160 -5.14 22.15 -18.14
CA LYS A 160 -5.68 20.90 -18.69
C LYS A 160 -4.66 19.76 -18.75
N THR A 161 -3.46 19.94 -18.18
CA THR A 161 -2.45 18.87 -18.13
C THR A 161 -2.94 17.76 -17.20
N GLY A 162 -2.72 16.52 -17.62
CA GLY A 162 -3.00 15.35 -16.79
C GLY A 162 -1.76 14.47 -16.67
N PHE A 163 -1.89 13.39 -15.91
CA PHE A 163 -0.86 12.37 -15.82
C PHE A 163 -0.63 11.69 -17.17
N SER A 164 0.64 11.40 -17.48
CA SER A 164 1.01 10.56 -18.62
C SER A 164 0.44 9.15 -18.44
N THR A 165 0.34 8.39 -19.53
CA THR A 165 -0.08 6.98 -19.47
C THR A 165 0.80 6.17 -18.52
N ASP A 166 2.11 6.39 -18.55
CA ASP A 166 3.06 5.62 -17.74
C ASP A 166 2.90 5.93 -16.25
N THR A 167 2.69 7.19 -15.87
CA THR A 167 2.42 7.51 -14.46
C THR A 167 1.09 6.94 -13.98
N LYS A 168 0.07 6.86 -14.85
CA LYS A 168 -1.20 6.20 -14.51
C LYS A 168 -1.02 4.70 -14.28
N VAL A 169 -0.19 4.06 -15.09
CA VAL A 169 0.17 2.63 -14.95
C VAL A 169 0.94 2.41 -13.65
N GLU A 170 1.96 3.23 -13.37
CA GLU A 170 2.76 3.17 -12.14
C GLU A 170 1.88 3.33 -10.88
N LEU A 171 0.90 4.25 -10.91
CA LEU A 171 -0.07 4.43 -9.82
C LEU A 171 -0.88 3.15 -9.57
N LEU A 172 -1.42 2.53 -10.62
CA LEU A 172 -2.22 1.32 -10.50
C LEU A 172 -1.40 0.13 -9.99
N GLN A 173 -0.15 0.00 -10.43
CA GLN A 173 0.76 -1.04 -9.93
C GLN A 173 1.05 -0.85 -8.43
N ASN A 174 1.34 0.38 -8.00
CA ASN A 174 1.56 0.69 -6.58
C ASN A 174 0.31 0.39 -5.74
N ILE A 175 -0.89 0.78 -6.20
CA ILE A 175 -2.16 0.48 -5.52
C ILE A 175 -2.32 -1.04 -5.34
N ASN A 176 -2.11 -1.81 -6.41
CA ASN A 176 -2.24 -3.27 -6.36
C ASN A 176 -1.22 -3.88 -5.39
N PHE A 177 0.04 -3.44 -5.46
CA PHE A 177 1.10 -3.88 -4.57
C PHE A 177 0.78 -3.60 -3.08
N TYR A 178 0.36 -2.37 -2.74
CA TYR A 178 0.02 -2.01 -1.36
C TYR A 178 -1.15 -2.82 -0.85
N TYR A 179 -2.21 -2.96 -1.65
CA TYR A 179 -3.40 -3.72 -1.27
C TYR A 179 -3.10 -5.21 -1.07
N THR A 180 -2.43 -5.86 -2.02
CA THR A 180 -2.10 -7.29 -1.95
C THR A 180 -1.17 -7.59 -0.77
N THR A 181 -0.18 -6.72 -0.54
CA THR A 181 0.79 -6.92 0.55
C THR A 181 0.19 -6.62 1.93
N LEU A 182 -0.70 -5.64 2.04
CA LEU A 182 -1.50 -5.45 3.26
C LEU A 182 -2.43 -6.63 3.53
N SER A 183 -2.99 -7.23 2.48
CA SER A 183 -3.81 -8.43 2.62
C SER A 183 -2.99 -9.61 3.17
N LEU A 184 -1.77 -9.81 2.66
CA LEU A 184 -0.84 -10.80 3.21
C LEU A 184 -0.54 -10.54 4.68
N LEU A 185 -0.26 -9.28 5.05
CA LEU A 185 -0.02 -8.91 6.45
C LEU A 185 -1.24 -9.19 7.32
N LEU A 186 -2.45 -8.80 6.88
CA LEU A 186 -3.69 -9.06 7.62
C LEU A 186 -3.85 -10.54 7.93
N PHE A 187 -3.80 -11.41 6.91
CA PHE A 187 -3.97 -12.85 7.12
C PHE A 187 -2.84 -13.47 7.92
N HIS A 188 -1.61 -12.97 7.78
CA HIS A 188 -0.48 -13.39 8.62
C HIS A 188 -0.72 -13.07 10.09
N VAL A 189 -1.12 -11.83 10.40
CA VAL A 189 -1.43 -11.36 11.75
C VAL A 189 -2.63 -12.09 12.37
N GLN A 190 -3.58 -12.51 11.54
CA GLN A 190 -4.70 -13.36 11.94
C GLN A 190 -4.34 -14.86 12.07
N GLY A 191 -3.09 -15.25 11.77
CA GLY A 191 -2.63 -16.65 11.85
C GLY A 191 -3.14 -17.55 10.72
N ASN A 192 -3.75 -16.99 9.67
CA ASN A 192 -4.36 -17.76 8.58
C ASN A 192 -3.34 -18.08 7.46
N GLN A 193 -2.36 -18.93 7.78
CA GLN A 193 -1.24 -19.25 6.88
C GLN A 193 -1.69 -19.89 5.55
N LYS A 194 -2.81 -20.62 5.55
CA LYS A 194 -3.37 -21.20 4.32
C LYS A 194 -3.76 -20.13 3.32
N VAL A 195 -4.44 -19.07 3.77
CA VAL A 195 -4.84 -17.96 2.90
C VAL A 195 -3.63 -17.15 2.46
N VAL A 196 -2.64 -16.95 3.34
CA VAL A 196 -1.36 -16.31 2.97
C VAL A 196 -0.71 -17.03 1.77
N GLN A 197 -0.61 -18.36 1.81
CA GLN A 197 -0.06 -19.15 0.71
C GLN A 197 -0.87 -19.01 -0.58
N GLN A 198 -2.21 -19.00 -0.48
CA GLN A 198 -3.08 -18.81 -1.65
C GLN A 198 -2.90 -17.44 -2.31
N ILE A 199 -2.76 -16.37 -1.50
CA ILE A 199 -2.50 -15.02 -2.02
C ILE A 199 -1.11 -14.95 -2.66
N LEU A 200 -0.07 -15.53 -2.05
CA LEU A 200 1.26 -15.58 -2.66
C LEU A 200 1.25 -16.29 -4.02
N LEU A 201 0.56 -17.42 -4.12
CA LEU A 201 0.41 -18.14 -5.39
C LEU A 201 -0.31 -17.28 -6.44
N HIS A 202 -1.38 -16.58 -6.04
CA HIS A 202 -2.09 -15.66 -6.94
C HIS A 202 -1.18 -14.52 -7.45
N ILE A 203 -0.33 -13.95 -6.59
CA ILE A 203 0.62 -12.90 -6.96
C ILE A 203 1.67 -13.46 -7.94
N ILE A 204 2.27 -14.63 -7.65
CA ILE A 204 3.31 -15.25 -8.49
C ILE A 204 2.76 -15.65 -9.87
N GLN A 205 1.49 -16.07 -9.92
CA GLN A 205 0.82 -16.44 -11.18
C GLN A 205 0.35 -15.23 -11.99
N SER A 206 0.39 -14.01 -11.44
CA SER A 206 0.09 -12.80 -12.19
C SER A 206 1.19 -12.49 -13.21
N GLU A 207 0.81 -11.97 -14.38
CA GLU A 207 1.73 -11.76 -15.52
C GLU A 207 2.95 -10.87 -15.20
N ASP A 208 2.87 -9.99 -14.18
CA ASP A 208 3.96 -9.11 -13.81
C ASP A 208 5.16 -9.88 -13.20
N PHE A 209 4.92 -10.95 -12.43
CA PHE A 209 6.00 -11.73 -11.81
C PHE A 209 6.71 -12.65 -12.80
N GLN A 210 5.99 -13.17 -13.80
CA GLN A 210 6.57 -14.02 -14.85
C GLN A 210 7.49 -13.24 -15.81
N ASN A 211 7.21 -11.96 -16.03
CA ASN A 211 8.04 -11.10 -16.88
C ASN A 211 9.33 -10.62 -16.18
N GLU A 212 9.36 -10.51 -14.85
CA GLU A 212 10.57 -10.14 -14.09
C GLU A 212 11.57 -11.30 -13.92
N ILE A 213 11.12 -12.57 -13.96
CA ILE A 213 12.01 -13.75 -13.91
C ILE A 213 12.60 -14.07 -15.30
N SER A 214 11.97 -13.57 -16.36
CA SER A 214 12.35 -13.84 -17.76
C SER A 214 13.20 -12.73 -18.40
N ALA A 215 13.59 -11.70 -17.63
CA ALA A 215 14.40 -10.56 -18.05
C ALA A 215 15.78 -10.59 -17.39
#